data_AF-A0A1W9LYJ9-F1
#
_entry.id   AF-A0A1W9LYJ9-F1
#
_cell.length_a   1.000
_cell.length_b   1.000
_cell.length_c   1.000
_cell.angle_alpha   90.00
_cell.angle_beta   90.00
_cell.angle_gamma   90.00
#
_symmetry.space_group_name_H-M   'P 1'
#
loop_
_entity.id
_entity.type
_entity.pdbx_description
1 polymer ?
#
loop_
_entity_poly.entity_id
_entity_poly.type
_entity_poly.pdbx_seq_one_letter_code
_entity_poly.pdbx_strand_id
1 'polypeptide(L)'
;MLTNADLLALEGQPGNFTARIHLRPRYIIADQCTACGLCTQYCPRHHVDPYNEGLSLTRPIHIDYAQAVPATYYIDPSSCLHTQFGTCQICVPVCQSHAIDFSQQPEERSIHVGAVVLAPGFGKIAPETLAKHGYGKHPDVVTSIEFERMTTASGPFKGEVKCFSDGRHPKRIAFIQCVGSRDLGCDNGYCSSVCCMYAIKEAMVAKEHDHDVEITIYYMDI
;
A
#
# COMPACT_ATOMS: atom_id res chain seq x y z
N MET A 1 -12.56 12.71 11.21
CA MET A 1 -11.74 11.52 10.94
C MET A 1 -10.30 11.86 11.28
N LEU A 2 -9.63 11.06 12.12
CA LEU A 2 -8.19 11.20 12.36
C LEU A 2 -7.47 10.23 11.43
N THR A 3 -6.54 10.76 10.62
CA THR A 3 -5.74 9.98 9.67
C THR A 3 -4.27 10.27 9.91
N ASN A 4 -3.38 9.41 9.40
CA ASN A 4 -1.95 9.48 9.72
C ASN A 4 -1.71 9.44 11.24
N ALA A 5 -2.45 8.55 11.91
CA ALA A 5 -2.55 8.49 13.37
C ALA A 5 -2.41 7.06 13.85
N ASP A 6 -1.74 6.87 14.98
CA ASP A 6 -1.51 5.57 15.60
C ASP A 6 -2.07 5.57 17.03
N LEU A 7 -2.74 4.49 17.43
CA LEU A 7 -3.20 4.30 18.81
C LEU A 7 -2.00 3.86 19.67
N LEU A 8 -1.61 4.67 20.66
CA LEU A 8 -0.48 4.38 21.55
C LEU A 8 -0.91 3.59 22.78
N ALA A 9 -2.02 3.97 23.39
CA ALA A 9 -2.51 3.35 24.61
C ALA A 9 -4.03 3.49 24.72
N LEU A 10 -4.63 2.52 25.41
CA LEU A 10 -6.02 2.54 25.81
C LEU A 10 -6.10 2.16 27.28
N GLU A 11 -6.59 3.08 28.11
CA GLU A 11 -6.72 2.91 29.55
C GLU A 11 -8.17 3.10 29.98
N GLY A 12 -8.53 2.52 31.13
CA GLY A 12 -9.87 2.63 31.70
C GLY A 12 -10.68 1.33 31.63
N GLN A 13 -12.00 1.46 31.59
CA GLN A 13 -12.95 0.33 31.68
C GLN A 13 -14.13 0.54 30.73
N PRO A 14 -14.92 -0.50 30.40
CA PRO A 14 -16.09 -0.37 29.54
C PRO A 14 -17.01 0.79 29.97
N GLY A 15 -17.35 1.66 29.01
CA GLY A 15 -18.11 2.89 29.26
C GLY A 15 -17.27 4.13 29.59
N ASN A 16 -15.98 3.96 29.92
CA ASN A 16 -15.08 5.07 30.26
C ASN A 16 -13.61 4.72 29.93
N PHE A 17 -13.26 4.79 28.64
CA PHE A 17 -11.89 4.66 28.17
C PHE A 17 -11.29 6.02 27.83
N THR A 18 -9.96 6.11 28.02
CA THR A 18 -9.14 7.19 27.48
C THR A 18 -8.17 6.59 26.48
N ALA A 19 -8.33 6.95 25.21
CA ALA A 19 -7.45 6.57 24.12
C ALA A 19 -6.39 7.66 23.90
N ARG A 20 -5.12 7.28 23.89
CA ARG A 20 -4.00 8.16 23.56
C ARG A 20 -3.54 7.89 22.14
N ILE A 21 -3.64 8.90 21.30
CA ILE A 21 -3.42 8.82 19.85
C ILE A 21 -2.22 9.68 19.49
N HIS A 22 -1.31 9.13 18.71
CA HIS A 22 -0.20 9.85 18.10
C HIS A 22 -0.56 10.27 16.68
N LEU A 23 -0.56 11.57 16.40
CA LEU A 23 -0.73 12.13 15.07
C LEU A 23 0.65 12.41 14.48
N ARG A 24 0.97 11.73 13.39
CA ARG A 24 2.21 11.96 12.63
C ARG A 24 2.08 13.26 11.83
N PRO A 25 3.13 14.08 11.76
CA PRO A 25 3.11 15.28 10.92
C PRO A 25 2.98 14.87 9.46
N ARG A 26 2.08 15.54 8.74
CA ARG A 26 1.97 15.37 7.28
C ARG A 26 3.01 16.18 6.54
N TYR A 27 3.53 17.22 7.20
CA TYR A 27 4.29 18.33 6.63
C TYR A 27 3.52 19.07 5.51
N ILE A 28 2.20 18.90 5.51
CA ILE A 28 1.22 19.47 4.60
C ILE A 28 0.02 19.91 5.44
N ILE A 29 -0.42 21.14 5.27
CA ILE A 29 -1.65 21.68 5.86
C ILE A 29 -2.82 21.15 5.01
N ALA A 30 -3.52 20.13 5.52
CA ALA A 30 -4.54 19.40 4.75
C ALA A 30 -5.63 20.31 4.19
N ASP A 31 -6.09 21.30 4.97
CA ASP A 31 -7.16 22.22 4.57
C ASP A 31 -6.75 23.21 3.45
N GLN A 32 -5.44 23.37 3.21
CA GLN A 32 -4.90 24.22 2.14
C GLN A 32 -4.43 23.41 0.94
N CYS A 33 -4.27 22.09 1.08
CA CYS A 33 -3.80 21.25 -0.01
C CYS A 33 -4.89 21.08 -1.08
N THR A 34 -4.56 21.42 -2.33
CA THR A 34 -5.48 21.25 -3.47
C THR A 34 -5.29 19.93 -4.21
N ALA A 35 -4.37 19.07 -3.73
CA ALA A 35 -3.99 17.81 -4.35
C ALA A 35 -3.62 17.90 -5.85
N CYS A 36 -3.01 19.01 -6.30
CA CYS A 36 -2.68 19.22 -7.72
C CYS A 36 -1.47 18.42 -8.22
N GLY A 37 -0.62 17.89 -7.34
CA GLY A 37 0.51 17.01 -7.69
C GLY A 37 1.78 17.68 -8.21
N LEU A 38 1.83 19.01 -8.35
CA LEU A 38 3.04 19.72 -8.80
C LEU A 38 4.25 19.43 -7.88
N CYS A 39 4.04 19.42 -6.57
CA CYS A 39 5.11 19.16 -5.60
C CYS A 39 5.77 17.78 -5.78
N THR A 40 5.01 16.76 -6.18
CA THR A 40 5.52 15.42 -6.54
C THR A 40 6.32 15.48 -7.83
N GLN A 41 5.80 16.13 -8.88
CA GLN A 41 6.50 16.23 -10.17
C GLN A 41 7.90 16.85 -10.05
N TYR A 42 8.05 17.87 -9.20
CA TYR A 42 9.32 18.57 -8.99
C TYR A 42 10.21 17.95 -7.91
N CYS A 43 9.75 16.96 -7.16
CA CYS A 43 10.56 16.31 -6.15
C CYS A 43 11.68 15.48 -6.81
N PRO A 44 12.97 15.73 -6.52
CA PRO A 44 14.08 15.04 -7.20
C PRO A 44 14.35 13.64 -6.62
N ARG A 45 13.79 13.32 -5.45
CA ARG A 45 14.09 12.08 -4.74
C ARG A 45 13.09 11.00 -5.11
N HIS A 46 13.56 9.88 -5.63
CA HIS A 46 12.74 8.68 -5.82
C HIS A 46 12.41 8.02 -4.47
N HIS A 47 11.20 7.48 -4.36
CA HIS A 47 10.74 6.69 -3.24
C HIS A 47 10.04 5.45 -3.79
N VAL A 48 10.29 4.28 -3.20
CA VAL A 48 9.57 3.06 -3.56
C VAL A 48 8.13 3.23 -3.11
N ASP A 49 7.16 2.96 -3.99
CA ASP A 49 5.75 3.16 -3.68
C ASP A 49 5.17 1.98 -2.87
N PRO A 50 4.94 2.12 -1.55
CA PRO A 50 4.47 1.02 -0.73
C PRO A 50 3.02 0.63 -1.03
N TYR A 51 2.19 1.58 -1.47
CA TYR A 51 0.79 1.32 -1.81
C TYR A 51 0.68 0.45 -3.07
N ASN A 52 1.59 0.65 -4.01
CA ASN A 52 1.71 -0.16 -5.22
C ASN A 52 2.64 -1.38 -5.05
N GLU A 53 2.77 -1.91 -3.84
CA GLU A 53 3.57 -3.11 -3.52
C GLU A 53 5.05 -3.00 -3.97
N GLY A 54 5.58 -1.78 -4.09
CA GLY A 54 6.94 -1.54 -4.57
C GLY A 54 7.15 -1.75 -6.06
N LEU A 55 6.09 -1.96 -6.84
CA LEU A 55 6.13 -2.16 -8.29
C LEU A 55 6.44 -0.89 -9.08
N SER A 56 6.41 0.28 -8.42
CA SER A 56 6.73 1.57 -9.02
C SER A 56 7.48 2.48 -8.07
N LEU A 57 8.06 3.53 -8.65
CA LEU A 57 8.64 4.63 -7.91
C LEU A 57 7.66 5.80 -7.86
N THR A 58 7.50 6.35 -6.67
CA THR A 58 6.86 7.64 -6.40
C THR A 58 7.92 8.63 -5.90
N ARG A 59 7.51 9.62 -5.10
CA ARG A 59 8.36 10.62 -4.45
C ARG A 59 8.00 10.72 -2.96
N PRO A 60 8.89 11.19 -2.08
CA PRO A 60 8.59 11.38 -0.67
C PRO A 60 7.31 12.22 -0.44
N ILE A 61 7.13 13.28 -1.22
CA ILE A 61 5.88 14.05 -1.24
C ILE A 61 4.92 13.44 -2.25
N HIS A 62 3.89 12.74 -1.77
CA HIS A 62 2.93 12.03 -2.61
C HIS A 62 1.56 11.86 -1.93
N ILE A 63 0.63 11.29 -2.69
CA ILE A 63 -0.66 10.78 -2.25
C ILE A 63 -0.71 9.31 -2.69
N ASP A 64 -1.19 8.41 -1.83
CA ASP A 64 -1.09 6.95 -2.07
C ASP A 64 -1.85 6.52 -3.34
N TYR A 65 -3.03 7.10 -3.56
CA TYR A 65 -3.85 6.87 -4.75
C TYR A 65 -4.75 8.07 -5.04
N ALA A 66 -5.23 8.19 -6.28
CA ALA A 66 -5.97 9.36 -6.76
C ALA A 66 -7.28 9.63 -5.99
N GLN A 67 -7.91 8.60 -5.44
CA GLN A 67 -9.17 8.68 -4.68
C GLN A 67 -8.97 8.71 -3.17
N ALA A 68 -7.74 8.93 -2.67
CA ALA A 68 -7.47 8.90 -1.24
C ALA A 68 -8.28 9.95 -0.46
N VAL A 69 -8.68 9.58 0.75
CA VAL A 69 -9.45 10.43 1.66
C VAL A 69 -8.72 10.58 2.99
N PRO A 70 -8.40 11.82 3.44
CA PRO A 70 -8.60 13.08 2.73
C PRO A 70 -7.75 13.18 1.45
N ALA A 71 -8.24 13.91 0.45
CA ALA A 71 -7.53 14.19 -0.79
C ALA A 71 -6.41 15.22 -0.54
N THR A 72 -5.39 14.80 0.21
CA THR A 72 -4.24 15.61 0.60
C THR A 72 -2.97 14.80 0.42
N TYR A 73 -1.91 15.50 0.03
CA TYR A 73 -0.57 14.94 0.01
C TYR A 73 -0.02 14.84 1.44
N TYR A 74 1.04 14.06 1.60
CA TYR A 74 1.91 14.05 2.76
C TYR A 74 3.37 13.89 2.32
N ILE A 75 4.32 14.18 3.22
CA ILE A 75 5.74 13.95 2.99
C ILE A 75 6.20 12.79 3.86
N ASP A 76 6.73 11.73 3.24
CA ASP A 76 7.38 10.65 3.96
C ASP A 76 8.75 11.11 4.49
N PRO A 77 8.92 11.20 5.84
CA PRO A 77 10.17 11.66 6.43
C PRO A 77 11.34 10.69 6.24
N SER A 78 11.08 9.41 5.94
CA SER A 78 12.09 8.36 5.76
C SER A 78 12.89 8.50 4.46
N SER A 79 12.40 9.30 3.51
CA SER A 79 13.05 9.49 2.21
C SER A 79 13.25 10.97 1.85
N CYS A 80 12.51 11.90 2.46
CA CYS A 80 12.64 13.32 2.13
C CYS A 80 14.00 13.90 2.56
N LEU A 81 14.72 14.48 1.59
CA LEU A 81 16.04 15.08 1.84
C LEU A 81 15.98 16.27 2.82
N HIS A 82 14.84 16.97 2.89
CA HIS A 82 14.66 18.05 3.87
C HIS A 82 14.55 17.52 5.29
N THR A 83 13.69 16.53 5.53
CA THR A 83 13.43 16.00 6.86
C THR A 83 14.64 15.23 7.40
N GLN A 84 15.44 14.63 6.51
CA GLN A 84 16.63 13.87 6.89
C GLN A 84 17.87 14.74 7.06
N PHE A 85 18.09 15.70 6.16
CA PHE A 85 19.37 16.42 6.05
C PHE A 85 19.24 17.94 5.96
N GLY A 86 18.03 18.50 5.93
CA GLY A 86 17.78 19.93 5.81
C GLY A 86 18.15 20.54 4.45
N THR A 87 18.42 19.74 3.41
CA THR A 87 19.12 20.22 2.20
C THR A 87 18.24 20.53 0.99
N CYS A 88 16.96 20.18 0.99
CA CYS A 88 16.07 20.35 -0.17
C CYS A 88 14.76 21.03 0.23
N GLN A 89 14.26 21.98 -0.55
CA GLN A 89 12.91 22.55 -0.39
C GLN A 89 12.23 22.87 -1.73
N ILE A 90 12.62 22.18 -2.81
CA ILE A 90 12.12 22.46 -4.18
C ILE A 90 10.58 22.39 -4.28
N CYS A 91 9.94 21.54 -3.46
CA CYS A 91 8.49 21.42 -3.43
C CYS A 91 7.77 22.68 -2.90
N VAL A 92 8.44 23.49 -2.06
CA VAL A 92 7.85 24.68 -1.41
C VAL A 92 7.46 25.76 -2.43
N PRO A 93 8.37 26.30 -3.26
CA PRO A 93 8.02 27.37 -4.20
C PRO A 93 7.05 26.94 -5.30
N VAL A 94 6.93 25.64 -5.59
CA VAL A 94 5.96 25.14 -6.60
C VAL A 94 4.57 24.89 -6.02
N CYS A 95 4.41 24.91 -4.70
CA CYS A 95 3.12 24.73 -4.03
C CYS A 95 2.35 26.05 -4.02
N GLN A 96 1.51 26.27 -5.04
CA GLN A 96 0.73 27.50 -5.20
C GLN A 96 -0.23 27.79 -4.03
N SER A 97 -0.71 26.76 -3.34
CA SER A 97 -1.58 26.92 -2.17
C SER A 97 -0.82 27.12 -0.86
N HIS A 98 0.52 27.13 -0.89
CA HIS A 98 1.39 27.31 0.27
C HIS A 98 1.12 26.30 1.41
N ALA A 99 0.65 25.10 1.06
CA ALA A 99 0.26 24.08 2.02
C ALA A 99 1.43 23.33 2.65
N ILE A 100 2.68 23.48 2.17
CA ILE A 100 3.84 22.75 2.71
C ILE A 100 4.37 23.43 3.96
N ASP A 101 4.42 22.68 5.06
CA ASP A 101 4.90 23.17 6.34
C ASP A 101 5.80 22.12 7.02
N PHE A 102 7.11 22.32 6.89
CA PHE A 102 8.11 21.45 7.52
C PHE A 102 8.26 21.68 9.03
N SER A 103 7.63 22.71 9.59
CA SER A 103 7.67 22.97 11.03
C SER A 103 6.71 22.10 11.84
N GLN A 104 5.74 21.45 11.17
CA GLN A 104 4.80 20.54 11.82
C GLN A 104 5.52 19.51 12.69
N GLN A 105 5.07 19.40 13.94
CA GLN A 105 5.54 18.41 14.90
C GLN A 105 4.48 17.33 15.10
N PRO A 106 4.89 16.11 15.52
CA PRO A 106 3.93 15.12 15.98
C PRO A 106 3.09 15.65 17.14
N GLU A 107 1.82 15.28 17.17
CA GLU A 107 0.87 15.72 18.20
C GLU A 107 0.32 14.48 18.92
N GLU A 108 0.28 14.49 20.26
CA GLU A 108 -0.46 13.50 21.02
C GLU A 108 -1.83 14.05 21.44
N ARG A 109 -2.89 13.27 21.20
CA ARG A 109 -4.26 13.61 21.62
C ARG A 109 -4.82 12.53 22.52
N SER A 110 -5.47 12.98 23.60
CA SER A 110 -6.27 12.11 24.48
C SER A 110 -7.75 12.26 24.15
N ILE A 111 -8.42 11.16 23.86
CA ILE A 111 -9.84 11.13 23.52
C ILE A 111 -10.57 10.21 24.49
N HIS A 112 -11.64 10.72 25.08
CA HIS A 112 -12.52 9.94 25.94
C HIS A 112 -13.59 9.25 25.10
N VAL A 113 -13.72 7.93 25.25
CA VAL A 113 -14.66 7.11 24.49
C VAL A 113 -15.32 6.07 25.38
N GLY A 114 -16.60 5.75 25.11
CA GLY A 114 -17.33 4.73 25.88
C GLY A 114 -17.05 3.30 25.42
N ALA A 115 -16.67 3.11 24.15
CA ALA A 115 -16.44 1.82 23.53
C ALA A 115 -15.36 1.91 22.46
N VAL A 116 -14.72 0.76 22.16
CA VAL A 116 -13.69 0.62 21.14
C VAL A 116 -14.01 -0.57 20.24
N VAL A 117 -13.93 -0.36 18.93
CA VAL A 117 -14.06 -1.40 17.92
C VAL A 117 -12.71 -1.58 17.25
N LEU A 118 -12.12 -2.76 17.34
CA LEU A 118 -10.84 -3.07 16.69
C LEU A 118 -11.10 -3.56 15.27
N ALA A 119 -10.60 -2.81 14.28
CA ALA A 119 -10.65 -3.16 12.86
C ALA A 119 -9.32 -2.86 12.15
N PRO A 120 -8.16 -3.38 12.62
CA PRO A 120 -6.85 -3.08 12.03
C PRO A 120 -6.59 -3.75 10.67
N GLY A 121 -7.47 -4.67 10.23
CA GLY A 121 -7.32 -5.41 8.99
C GLY A 121 -6.49 -6.68 9.13
N PHE A 122 -5.67 -6.98 8.12
CA PHE A 122 -4.87 -8.20 8.01
C PHE A 122 -3.43 -7.88 7.56
N GLY A 123 -2.51 -8.81 7.78
CA GLY A 123 -1.09 -8.69 7.41
C GLY A 123 -0.72 -9.35 6.09
N LYS A 124 0.54 -9.22 5.69
CA LYS A 124 1.12 -9.90 4.52
C LYS A 124 1.63 -11.29 4.87
N ILE A 125 1.76 -12.15 3.85
CA ILE A 125 2.43 -13.45 3.98
C ILE A 125 3.92 -13.21 4.31
N ALA A 126 4.47 -14.01 5.22
CA ALA A 126 5.87 -13.91 5.63
C ALA A 126 6.83 -14.12 4.44
N PRO A 127 7.89 -13.29 4.27
CA PRO A 127 8.83 -13.39 3.16
C PRO A 127 9.47 -14.77 2.99
N GLU A 128 9.73 -15.47 4.10
CA GLU A 128 10.33 -16.80 4.12
C GLU A 128 9.41 -17.84 3.46
N THR A 129 8.10 -17.67 3.59
CA THR A 129 7.10 -18.55 2.97
C THR A 129 7.01 -18.30 1.47
N LEU A 130 7.04 -17.02 1.07
CA LEU A 130 7.06 -16.64 -0.35
C LEU A 130 8.34 -17.13 -1.03
N ALA A 131 9.49 -17.05 -0.34
CA ALA A 131 10.78 -17.49 -0.87
C ALA A 131 10.80 -18.98 -1.26
N LYS A 132 10.06 -19.85 -0.55
CA LYS A 132 9.90 -21.28 -0.92
C LYS A 132 9.29 -21.48 -2.32
N HIS A 133 8.55 -20.49 -2.79
CA HIS A 133 7.87 -20.48 -4.09
C HIS A 133 8.63 -19.67 -5.15
N GLY A 134 9.87 -19.27 -4.86
CA GLY A 134 10.72 -18.55 -5.81
C GLY A 134 10.47 -17.04 -5.89
N TYR A 135 9.59 -16.49 -5.04
CA TYR A 135 9.40 -15.05 -4.91
C TYR A 135 10.69 -14.34 -4.52
N GLY A 136 10.99 -13.22 -5.17
CA GLY A 136 12.26 -12.48 -5.02
C GLY A 136 13.46 -13.10 -5.74
N LYS A 137 13.39 -14.37 -6.16
CA LYS A 137 14.43 -15.03 -6.99
C LYS A 137 14.07 -15.00 -8.47
N HIS A 138 12.80 -15.20 -8.79
CA HIS A 138 12.30 -15.18 -10.16
C HIS A 138 11.46 -13.91 -10.37
N PRO A 139 11.82 -13.07 -11.36
CA PRO A 139 11.16 -11.77 -11.56
C PRO A 139 9.67 -11.87 -11.90
N ASP A 140 9.25 -12.97 -12.53
CA ASP A 140 7.86 -13.18 -12.95
C ASP A 140 7.01 -13.90 -11.89
N VAL A 141 7.56 -14.15 -10.70
CA VAL A 141 6.80 -14.67 -9.56
C VAL A 141 6.33 -13.49 -8.72
N VAL A 142 5.01 -13.27 -8.73
CA VAL A 142 4.33 -12.19 -8.01
C VAL A 142 3.29 -12.76 -7.05
N THR A 143 2.95 -11.99 -6.03
CA THR A 143 1.82 -12.21 -5.14
C THR A 143 0.51 -11.77 -5.81
N SER A 144 -0.62 -12.24 -5.30
CA SER A 144 -1.94 -11.80 -5.77
C SER A 144 -2.17 -10.30 -5.56
N ILE A 145 -1.66 -9.72 -4.47
CA ILE A 145 -1.79 -8.28 -4.21
C ILE A 145 -0.97 -7.46 -5.22
N GLU A 146 0.23 -7.89 -5.58
CA GLU A 146 0.98 -7.27 -6.67
C GLU A 146 0.22 -7.39 -8.00
N PHE A 147 -0.34 -8.56 -8.29
CA PHE A 147 -1.15 -8.78 -9.48
C PHE A 147 -2.40 -7.87 -9.53
N GLU A 148 -3.06 -7.63 -8.40
CA GLU A 148 -4.12 -6.63 -8.27
C GLU A 148 -3.62 -5.23 -8.60
N ARG A 149 -2.44 -4.84 -8.09
CA ARG A 149 -1.85 -3.54 -8.43
C ARG A 149 -1.51 -3.44 -9.92
N MET A 150 -1.08 -4.52 -10.56
CA MET A 150 -0.81 -4.56 -12.00
C MET A 150 -2.09 -4.39 -12.84
N THR A 151 -3.16 -5.10 -12.49
CA THR A 151 -4.42 -5.11 -13.25
C THR A 151 -5.32 -3.89 -12.97
N THR A 152 -5.07 -3.16 -11.87
CA THR A 152 -5.82 -1.94 -11.56
C THR A 152 -5.51 -0.81 -12.56
N ALA A 153 -6.56 -0.17 -13.08
CA ALA A 153 -6.42 0.94 -14.04
C ALA A 153 -5.65 2.16 -13.50
N SER A 154 -5.78 2.46 -12.19
CA SER A 154 -5.00 3.48 -11.49
C SER A 154 -3.68 2.95 -10.91
N GLY A 155 -3.36 1.69 -11.16
CA GLY A 155 -2.11 1.06 -10.74
C GLY A 155 -0.94 1.40 -11.65
N PRO A 156 0.28 0.98 -11.28
CA PRO A 156 1.51 1.35 -11.97
C PRO A 156 1.59 0.87 -13.42
N PHE A 157 0.91 -0.23 -13.72
CA PHE A 157 0.84 -0.81 -15.07
C PHE A 157 -0.40 -0.39 -15.85
N LYS A 158 -1.28 0.43 -15.27
CA LYS A 158 -2.52 0.92 -15.92
C LYS A 158 -3.40 -0.22 -16.48
N GLY A 159 -3.42 -1.37 -15.81
CA GLY A 159 -4.15 -2.56 -16.24
C GLY A 159 -3.36 -3.52 -17.15
N GLU A 160 -2.14 -3.18 -17.56
CA GLU A 160 -1.35 -4.05 -18.43
C GLU A 160 -0.55 -5.10 -17.64
N VAL A 161 -0.95 -6.37 -17.73
CA VAL A 161 -0.16 -7.46 -17.15
C VAL A 161 1.06 -7.74 -18.03
N LYS A 162 2.26 -7.55 -17.47
CA LYS A 162 3.55 -7.80 -18.14
C LYS A 162 4.47 -8.66 -17.27
N CYS A 163 5.27 -9.50 -17.90
CA CYS A 163 6.38 -10.20 -17.25
C CYS A 163 7.48 -9.18 -16.93
N PHE A 164 8.00 -9.20 -15.70
CA PHE A 164 9.09 -8.32 -15.27
C PHE A 164 10.43 -8.71 -15.89
N SER A 165 10.60 -9.98 -16.28
CA SER A 165 11.83 -10.48 -16.90
C SER A 165 12.14 -9.87 -18.27
N ASP A 166 11.11 -9.71 -19.11
CA ASP A 166 11.26 -9.38 -20.52
C ASP A 166 10.22 -8.37 -21.05
N GLY A 167 9.29 -7.93 -20.21
CA GLY A 167 8.29 -6.91 -20.53
C GLY A 167 7.14 -7.39 -21.43
N ARG A 168 7.09 -8.68 -21.80
CA ARG A 168 6.02 -9.19 -22.67
C ARG A 168 4.72 -9.44 -21.90
N HIS A 169 3.61 -9.49 -22.62
CA HIS A 169 2.37 -9.99 -22.06
C HIS A 169 2.44 -11.52 -21.86
N PRO A 170 2.09 -12.04 -20.68
CA PRO A 170 2.12 -13.48 -20.44
C PRO A 170 1.05 -14.17 -21.28
N LYS A 171 1.43 -15.25 -21.98
CA LYS A 171 0.48 -16.12 -22.68
C LYS A 171 0.00 -17.31 -21.85
N ARG A 172 0.65 -17.53 -20.70
CA ARG A 172 0.30 -18.57 -19.73
C ARG A 172 0.51 -18.03 -18.32
N ILE A 173 -0.48 -18.19 -17.46
CA ILE A 173 -0.45 -17.77 -16.06
C ILE A 173 -0.81 -18.96 -15.16
N ALA A 174 -0.03 -19.17 -14.11
CA ALA A 174 -0.30 -20.17 -13.09
C ALA A 174 -0.60 -19.48 -11.75
N PHE A 175 -1.77 -19.74 -11.18
CA PHE A 175 -2.12 -19.33 -9.82
C PHE A 175 -1.87 -20.50 -8.87
N ILE A 176 -1.16 -20.26 -7.78
CA ILE A 176 -0.87 -21.28 -6.75
C ILE A 176 -1.68 -20.91 -5.50
N GLN A 177 -2.64 -21.74 -5.12
CA GLN A 177 -3.48 -21.50 -3.96
C GLN A 177 -2.79 -21.91 -2.65
N CYS A 178 -3.34 -21.41 -1.55
CA CYS A 178 -2.92 -21.74 -0.18
C CYS A 178 -1.46 -21.38 0.15
N VAL A 179 -0.82 -20.49 -0.61
CA VAL A 179 0.51 -19.99 -0.24
C VAL A 179 0.42 -19.26 1.11
N GLY A 180 1.07 -19.80 2.13
CA GLY A 180 1.01 -19.28 3.51
C GLY A 180 -0.29 -19.56 4.26
N SER A 181 -1.09 -20.53 3.83
CA SER A 181 -2.31 -20.97 4.52
C SER A 181 -2.48 -22.46 4.37
N ARG A 182 -3.14 -23.12 5.35
CA ARG A 182 -3.24 -24.59 5.40
C ARG A 182 -1.85 -25.26 5.28
N ASP A 183 -0.81 -24.59 5.81
CA ASP A 183 0.58 -25.03 5.78
C ASP A 183 1.18 -24.93 7.19
N LEU A 184 1.44 -26.11 7.78
CA LEU A 184 2.08 -26.22 9.10
C LEU A 184 3.57 -25.85 9.06
N GLY A 185 4.21 -25.87 7.87
CA GLY A 185 5.59 -25.45 7.67
C GLY A 185 5.81 -23.94 7.72
N CYS A 186 4.73 -23.15 7.84
CA CYS A 186 4.77 -21.71 8.15
C CYS A 186 3.86 -21.35 9.33
N ASP A 187 3.49 -22.32 10.17
CA ASP A 187 2.61 -22.15 11.34
C ASP A 187 1.22 -21.56 11.05
N ASN A 188 0.72 -21.72 9.81
CA ASN A 188 -0.60 -21.24 9.40
C ASN A 188 -1.49 -22.43 9.03
N GLY A 189 -2.04 -23.10 10.03
CA GLY A 189 -2.98 -24.22 9.85
C GLY A 189 -4.38 -23.83 9.36
N TYR A 190 -4.70 -22.54 9.27
CA TYR A 190 -6.02 -22.03 8.90
C TYR A 190 -6.17 -21.80 7.39
N CYS A 191 -7.42 -21.69 6.92
CA CYS A 191 -7.75 -21.23 5.57
C CYS A 191 -7.91 -19.71 5.55
N SER A 192 -7.27 -19.02 4.60
CA SER A 192 -7.43 -17.56 4.40
C SER A 192 -8.78 -17.14 3.80
N SER A 193 -9.67 -18.09 3.53
CA SER A 193 -11.09 -17.92 3.14
C SER A 193 -11.38 -17.21 1.82
N VAL A 194 -10.52 -16.30 1.34
CA VAL A 194 -10.78 -15.44 0.18
C VAL A 194 -9.90 -15.75 -1.04
N CYS A 195 -8.83 -16.54 -0.86
CA CYS A 195 -7.82 -16.75 -1.90
C CYS A 195 -8.33 -17.47 -3.15
N CYS A 196 -9.15 -18.52 -2.98
CA CYS A 196 -9.77 -19.20 -4.12
C CYS A 196 -10.62 -18.21 -4.95
N MET A 197 -11.40 -17.37 -4.26
CA MET A 197 -12.31 -16.44 -4.93
C MET A 197 -11.56 -15.30 -5.63
N TYR A 198 -10.58 -14.65 -4.98
CA TYR A 198 -9.83 -13.59 -5.65
C TYR A 198 -9.00 -14.14 -6.81
N ALA A 199 -8.51 -15.38 -6.75
CA ALA A 199 -7.74 -15.96 -7.84
C ALA A 199 -8.61 -16.27 -9.06
N ILE A 200 -9.85 -16.74 -8.85
CA ILE A 200 -10.83 -16.90 -9.94
C ILE A 200 -11.15 -15.53 -10.55
N LYS A 201 -11.37 -14.51 -9.71
CA LYS A 201 -11.61 -13.14 -10.18
C LYS A 201 -10.41 -12.59 -10.97
N GLU A 202 -9.19 -12.72 -10.46
CA GLU A 202 -7.96 -12.29 -11.13
C GLU A 202 -7.75 -13.01 -12.46
N ALA A 203 -8.03 -14.32 -12.51
CA ALA A 203 -8.02 -15.09 -13.74
C ALA A 203 -9.04 -14.58 -14.77
N MET A 204 -10.26 -14.27 -14.34
CA MET A 204 -11.27 -13.67 -15.22
C MET A 204 -10.81 -12.30 -15.76
N VAL A 205 -10.28 -11.43 -14.89
CA VAL A 205 -9.75 -10.13 -15.30
C VAL A 205 -8.61 -10.29 -16.31
N ALA A 206 -7.69 -11.24 -16.11
CA ALA A 206 -6.64 -11.53 -17.07
C ALA A 206 -7.19 -11.97 -18.44
N LYS A 207 -8.23 -12.81 -18.44
CA LYS A 207 -8.94 -13.23 -19.66
C LYS A 207 -9.67 -12.11 -20.37
N GLU A 208 -10.22 -11.14 -19.64
CA GLU A 208 -10.86 -9.96 -20.23
C GLU A 208 -9.84 -9.06 -20.94
N HIS A 209 -8.61 -8.97 -20.42
CA HIS A 209 -7.53 -8.20 -21.03
C HIS A 209 -6.88 -8.94 -22.23
N ASP A 210 -6.73 -10.26 -22.15
CA ASP A 210 -6.22 -11.11 -23.24
C ASP A 210 -7.01 -12.44 -23.28
N HIS A 211 -7.86 -12.60 -24.29
CA HIS A 211 -8.74 -13.78 -24.40
C HIS A 211 -7.96 -15.09 -24.62
N ASP A 212 -6.76 -14.99 -25.19
CA ASP A 212 -5.92 -16.12 -25.56
C ASP A 212 -4.99 -16.59 -24.42
N VAL A 213 -4.92 -15.87 -23.30
CA VAL A 213 -4.06 -16.27 -22.17
C VAL A 213 -4.51 -17.60 -21.58
N GLU A 214 -3.63 -18.59 -21.48
CA GLU A 214 -3.97 -19.85 -20.81
C GLU A 214 -3.80 -19.68 -19.29
N ILE A 215 -4.77 -20.14 -18.52
CA ILE A 215 -4.77 -20.00 -17.07
C ILE A 215 -4.89 -21.37 -16.42
N THR A 216 -3.99 -21.65 -15.48
CA THR A 216 -4.05 -22.83 -14.62
C THR A 216 -4.11 -22.39 -13.16
N ILE A 217 -5.10 -22.88 -12.41
CA ILE A 217 -5.19 -22.66 -10.97
C ILE A 217 -4.84 -23.97 -10.27
N TYR A 218 -3.75 -24.00 -9.53
CA TYR A 218 -3.33 -25.12 -8.69
C TYR A 218 -3.94 -24.95 -7.30
N TYR A 219 -4.89 -25.82 -6.95
CA TYR A 219 -5.64 -25.75 -5.71
C TYR A 219 -5.77 -27.12 -5.03
N MET A 220 -6.10 -27.10 -3.73
CA MET A 220 -6.49 -28.30 -2.98
C MET A 220 -8.00 -28.49 -3.00
N ASP A 221 -8.73 -27.46 -2.57
CA ASP A 221 -10.19 -27.42 -2.53
C ASP A 221 -10.69 -26.04 -3.02
N ILE A 222 -11.85 -26.02 -3.68
CA ILE A 222 -12.61 -24.81 -4.04
C ILE A 222 -13.99 -24.91 -3.39
#